data_AF-A0A7W4KGC8-F1
#
_entry.id   AF-A0A7W4KGC8-F1
#
_cell.length_a   1.000
_cell.length_b   1.000
_cell.length_c   1.000
_cell.angle_alpha   90.00
_cell.angle_beta   90.00
_cell.angle_gamma   90.00
#
_symmetry.space_group_name_H-M   'P 1'
#
loop_
_entity.id
_entity.type
_entity.pdbx_description
1 polymer ?
#
loop_
_entity_poly.entity_id
_entity_poly.type
_entity_poly.pdbx_seq_one_letter_code
_entity_poly.pdbx_strand_id
1 'polypeptide(L)'
;MTLQLDRTPGTVSSAHRDFLAAVGERLGQAHMAFFATPVAESGETVWSAHGRDSRAFADLDPAGREAMRRYAGSVISDIRRVAEGEDGVIRRHFAVMRRIPSLDCLYAVDGRAVVTRWGTAEAADPLGALDDGRPFVIRQGFPKLPPRLLSSALAGTAFGFLIAALMLRAMPLTPACAVAVRPAAVDLPREKWRSHDLSMLKGCWHRISNMKTQDIVTGAKTPVREWTFCFADDGMTGQQSLYYSNGGACRGDIATRFDGDILVISAERCIDKARHSTFVRTIYRCTRDDDQRATCPGYADDPGVPSPSPPGVGVFQRAGP
;
A
#
# COMPACT_ATOMS: atom_id res chain seq x y z
N MET A 1 -31.67 3.52 14.53
CA MET A 1 -31.55 3.92 15.95
C MET A 1 -30.07 4.08 16.27
N THR A 2 -29.73 4.99 17.17
CA THR A 2 -28.35 5.19 17.64
C THR A 2 -28.23 4.58 19.03
N LEU A 3 -27.27 3.68 19.21
CA LEU A 3 -26.94 3.06 20.48
C LEU A 3 -25.77 3.80 21.11
N GLN A 4 -25.86 4.06 22.41
CA GLN A 4 -24.74 4.51 23.22
C GLN A 4 -24.01 3.26 23.72
N LEU A 5 -22.76 3.08 23.27
CA LEU A 5 -21.97 1.89 23.62
C LEU A 5 -21.13 2.13 24.87
N ASP A 6 -20.60 3.36 25.04
CA ASP A 6 -19.59 3.66 26.05
C ASP A 6 -19.52 5.17 26.34
N ARG A 7 -18.96 5.54 27.50
CA ARG A 7 -18.65 6.92 27.90
C ARG A 7 -17.26 7.02 28.49
N THR A 8 -16.53 8.05 28.11
CA THR A 8 -15.20 8.35 28.67
C THR A 8 -15.04 9.83 28.97
N PRO A 9 -14.25 10.21 29.99
CA PRO A 9 -13.86 11.61 30.18
C PRO A 9 -13.11 12.15 28.97
N GLY A 10 -13.24 13.45 28.71
CA GLY A 10 -12.44 14.15 27.71
C GLY A 10 -13.21 14.60 26.47
N THR A 11 -12.50 15.27 25.57
CA THR A 11 -13.06 15.92 24.38
C THR A 11 -12.73 15.19 23.09
N VAL A 12 -13.64 15.28 22.12
CA VAL A 12 -13.45 14.72 20.78
C VAL A 12 -12.53 15.62 19.97
N SER A 13 -11.39 15.08 19.54
CA SER A 13 -10.46 15.81 18.68
C SER A 13 -10.98 15.92 17.25
N SER A 14 -10.60 16.98 16.53
CA SER A 14 -10.82 17.06 15.07
C SER A 14 -10.17 15.90 14.33
N ALA A 15 -9.06 15.36 14.85
CA ALA A 15 -8.37 14.21 14.28
C ALA A 15 -9.27 12.95 14.21
N HIS A 16 -10.17 12.73 15.16
CA HIS A 16 -11.14 11.63 15.13
C HIS A 16 -12.08 11.78 13.92
N ARG A 17 -12.64 12.98 13.72
CA ARG A 17 -13.55 13.25 12.59
C ARG A 17 -12.84 13.13 11.25
N ASP A 18 -11.65 13.72 11.13
CA ASP A 18 -10.87 13.70 9.89
C ASP A 18 -10.47 12.27 9.52
N PHE A 19 -10.03 11.48 10.51
CA PHE A 19 -9.69 10.07 10.29
C PHE A 19 -10.89 9.25 9.84
N LEU A 20 -12.04 9.36 10.52
CA LEU A 20 -13.27 8.68 10.14
C LEU A 20 -13.72 9.03 8.72
N ALA A 21 -13.73 10.33 8.37
CA ALA A 21 -14.10 10.79 7.05
C ALA A 21 -13.18 10.18 5.97
N ALA A 22 -11.86 10.17 6.22
CA ALA A 22 -10.90 9.61 5.29
C ALA A 22 -11.08 8.08 5.14
N VAL A 23 -11.29 7.34 6.23
CA VAL A 23 -11.60 5.89 6.17
C VAL A 23 -12.85 5.65 5.31
N GLY A 24 -13.88 6.50 5.46
CA GLY A 24 -15.09 6.44 4.65
C GLY A 24 -14.90 6.65 3.17
N GLU A 25 -14.16 7.70 2.83
CA GLU A 25 -13.87 8.04 1.45
C GLU A 25 -13.06 6.93 0.75
N ARG A 26 -12.12 6.32 1.48
CA ARG A 26 -11.14 5.40 0.90
C ARG A 26 -11.58 3.93 0.92
N LEU A 27 -12.24 3.50 1.99
CA LEU A 27 -12.60 2.10 2.24
C LEU A 27 -14.12 1.87 2.30
N GLY A 28 -14.91 2.94 2.41
CA GLY A 28 -16.36 2.88 2.42
C GLY A 28 -16.97 2.81 3.82
N GLN A 29 -18.31 2.81 3.84
CA GLN A 29 -19.11 2.92 5.06
C GLN A 29 -18.93 1.73 6.02
N ALA A 30 -18.63 0.54 5.51
CA ALA A 30 -18.43 -0.65 6.35
C ALA A 30 -17.19 -0.50 7.26
N HIS A 31 -16.08 0.02 6.73
CA HIS A 31 -14.86 0.29 7.51
C HIS A 31 -15.03 1.48 8.45
N MET A 32 -15.78 2.52 8.06
CA MET A 32 -16.15 3.58 9.00
C MET A 32 -16.95 3.05 10.19
N ALA A 33 -17.95 2.21 9.91
CA ALA A 33 -18.86 1.70 10.92
C ALA A 33 -18.18 0.74 11.91
N PHE A 34 -16.94 0.32 11.66
CA PHE A 34 -16.12 -0.35 12.65
C PHE A 34 -15.75 0.58 13.83
N PHE A 35 -15.66 1.89 13.62
CA PHE A 35 -15.34 2.84 14.66
C PHE A 35 -16.63 3.48 15.20
N ALA A 36 -16.84 3.42 16.52
CA ALA A 36 -17.91 4.17 17.15
C ALA A 36 -17.69 5.67 16.93
N THR A 37 -18.76 6.41 16.68
CA THR A 37 -18.71 7.87 16.49
C THR A 37 -18.60 8.54 17.86
N PRO A 38 -17.50 9.27 18.14
CA PRO A 38 -17.35 10.03 19.37
C PRO A 38 -18.16 11.32 19.29
N VAL A 39 -19.00 11.56 20.30
CA VAL A 39 -19.83 12.76 20.44
C VAL A 39 -19.47 13.44 21.76
N ALA A 40 -19.11 14.72 21.72
CA ALA A 40 -18.83 15.48 22.94
C ALA A 40 -20.14 15.86 23.63
N GLU A 41 -20.29 15.48 24.90
CA GLU A 41 -21.48 15.77 25.72
C GLU A 41 -21.02 16.07 27.15
N SER A 42 -21.29 17.28 27.65
CA SER A 42 -21.07 17.65 29.06
C SER A 42 -19.67 17.32 29.64
N GLY A 43 -18.61 17.47 28.84
CA GLY A 43 -17.23 17.17 29.27
C GLY A 43 -16.82 15.69 29.15
N GLU A 44 -17.72 14.86 28.66
CA GLU A 44 -17.48 13.47 28.30
C GLU A 44 -17.49 13.28 26.79
N THR A 45 -16.91 12.18 26.36
CA THR A 45 -17.06 11.62 25.01
C THR A 45 -17.98 10.42 25.09
N VAL A 46 -19.12 10.54 24.42
CA VAL A 46 -20.11 9.48 24.24
C VAL A 46 -19.79 8.74 22.95
N TRP A 47 -19.51 7.44 23.04
CA TRP A 47 -19.20 6.60 21.90
C TRP A 47 -20.47 5.93 21.42
N SER A 48 -20.88 6.24 20.19
CA SER A 48 -22.18 5.81 19.66
C SER A 48 -22.06 5.07 18.33
N ALA A 49 -23.02 4.21 18.03
CA ALA A 49 -23.09 3.49 16.77
C ALA A 49 -24.54 3.31 16.31
N HIS A 50 -24.74 3.18 15.00
CA HIS A 50 -26.06 2.83 14.47
C HIS A 50 -26.31 1.33 14.59
N GLY A 51 -27.43 0.98 15.21
CA GLY A 51 -27.90 -0.39 15.35
C GLY A 51 -29.16 -0.51 16.20
N ARG A 52 -29.61 -1.74 16.44
CA ARG A 52 -30.75 -2.04 17.33
C ARG A 52 -30.33 -2.76 18.61
N ASP A 53 -29.35 -3.66 18.50
CA ASP A 53 -28.81 -4.41 19.65
C ASP A 53 -27.29 -4.29 19.73
N SER A 54 -26.75 -4.33 20.94
CA SER A 54 -25.32 -4.31 21.21
C SER A 54 -24.95 -5.26 22.34
N ARG A 55 -23.86 -6.03 22.17
CA ARG A 55 -23.27 -6.87 23.22
C ARG A 55 -21.79 -6.58 23.36
N ALA A 56 -21.28 -6.48 24.59
CA ALA A 56 -19.86 -6.28 24.84
C ALA A 56 -19.08 -7.54 24.44
N PHE A 57 -17.81 -7.37 24.04
CA PHE A 57 -16.96 -8.49 23.63
C PHE A 57 -16.82 -9.57 24.70
N ALA A 58 -16.77 -9.18 25.98
CA ALA A 58 -16.66 -10.10 27.11
C ALA A 58 -17.88 -11.02 27.27
N ASP A 59 -19.06 -10.56 26.84
CA ASP A 59 -20.34 -11.28 26.97
C ASP A 59 -20.60 -12.25 25.81
N LEU A 60 -19.70 -12.30 24.83
CA LEU A 60 -19.82 -13.19 23.69
C LEU A 60 -19.26 -14.58 23.99
N ASP A 61 -19.89 -15.58 23.38
CA ASP A 61 -19.37 -16.94 23.37
C ASP A 61 -18.00 -17.00 22.64
N PRO A 62 -17.24 -18.10 22.81
CA PRO A 62 -15.91 -18.21 22.19
C PRO A 62 -15.91 -18.04 20.67
N ALA A 63 -16.95 -18.51 19.99
CA ALA A 63 -17.10 -18.40 18.54
C ALA A 63 -17.32 -16.94 18.10
N GLY A 64 -18.18 -16.20 18.80
CA GLY A 64 -18.44 -14.79 18.57
C GLY A 64 -17.20 -13.92 18.83
N ARG A 65 -16.46 -14.20 19.91
CA ARG A 65 -15.18 -13.51 20.19
C ARG A 65 -14.15 -13.75 19.08
N GLU A 66 -14.06 -14.96 18.56
CA GLU A 66 -13.16 -15.28 17.46
C GLU A 66 -13.58 -14.62 16.15
N ALA A 67 -14.87 -14.63 15.82
CA ALA A 67 -15.40 -13.94 14.65
C ALA A 67 -15.11 -12.43 14.70
N MET A 68 -15.28 -11.80 15.87
CA MET A 68 -14.96 -10.39 16.05
C MET A 68 -13.46 -10.09 15.90
N ARG A 69 -12.58 -10.90 16.51
CA ARG A 69 -11.12 -10.72 16.34
C ARG A 69 -10.72 -10.82 14.87
N ARG A 70 -11.25 -11.81 14.14
CA ARG A 70 -10.98 -11.97 12.71
C ARG A 70 -11.47 -10.78 11.88
N TYR A 71 -12.68 -10.28 12.15
CA TYR A 71 -13.21 -9.10 11.47
C TYR A 71 -12.39 -7.85 11.79
N ALA A 72 -12.09 -7.61 13.07
CA ALA A 72 -11.26 -6.49 13.51
C ALA A 72 -9.86 -6.54 12.85
N GLY A 73 -9.22 -7.71 12.84
CA GLY A 73 -7.95 -7.92 12.15
C GLY A 73 -8.03 -7.60 10.66
N SER A 74 -9.11 -8.03 9.98
CA SER A 74 -9.34 -7.70 8.57
C SER A 74 -9.46 -6.19 8.34
N VAL A 75 -10.27 -5.49 9.14
CA VAL A 75 -10.49 -4.04 8.99
C VAL A 75 -9.20 -3.27 9.27
N ILE A 76 -8.48 -3.60 10.35
CA ILE A 76 -7.22 -2.97 10.71
C ILE A 76 -6.16 -3.19 9.63
N SER A 77 -6.08 -4.42 9.09
CA SER A 77 -5.14 -4.74 8.02
C SER A 77 -5.47 -3.96 6.73
N ASP A 78 -6.75 -3.78 6.39
CA ASP A 78 -7.17 -2.97 5.24
C ASP A 78 -6.80 -1.50 5.40
N ILE A 79 -7.03 -0.92 6.59
CA ILE A 79 -6.71 0.48 6.87
C ILE A 79 -5.18 0.67 6.90
N ARG A 80 -4.42 -0.26 7.49
CA ARG A 80 -2.95 -0.24 7.44
C ARG A 80 -2.46 -0.25 6.00
N ARG A 81 -3.01 -1.13 5.17
CA ARG A 81 -2.66 -1.22 3.75
C ARG A 81 -2.90 0.10 3.01
N VAL A 82 -3.99 0.79 3.30
CA VAL A 82 -4.23 2.15 2.78
C VAL A 82 -3.20 3.14 3.34
N ALA A 83 -2.94 3.14 4.65
CA ALA A 83 -1.91 4.00 5.27
C ALA A 83 -0.52 3.81 4.65
N GLU A 84 -0.13 2.57 4.34
CA GLU A 84 1.12 2.25 3.67
C GLU A 84 1.12 2.68 2.20
N GLY A 85 -0.03 2.52 1.54
CA GLY A 85 -0.23 2.82 0.13
C GLY A 85 -0.34 4.31 -0.18
N GLU A 86 -0.80 5.18 0.71
CA GLU A 86 -1.00 6.58 0.37
C GLU A 86 -0.57 7.56 1.46
N ASP A 87 -0.10 8.73 1.04
CA ASP A 87 0.13 9.86 1.92
C ASP A 87 -1.19 10.61 2.12
N GLY A 88 -1.79 10.43 3.29
CA GLY A 88 -3.07 11.04 3.61
C GLY A 88 -3.35 11.12 5.10
N VAL A 89 -4.57 11.52 5.44
CA VAL A 89 -5.05 11.57 6.84
C VAL A 89 -4.93 10.20 7.51
N ILE A 90 -5.30 9.13 6.79
CA ILE A 90 -5.20 7.75 7.29
C ILE A 90 -3.76 7.43 7.71
N ARG A 91 -2.77 7.64 6.84
CA ARG A 91 -1.35 7.39 7.16
C ARG A 91 -0.86 8.16 8.39
N ARG A 92 -1.25 9.43 8.52
CA ARG A 92 -0.80 10.28 9.64
C ARG A 92 -1.36 9.83 10.98
N HIS A 93 -2.60 9.36 11.01
CA HIS A 93 -3.31 9.12 12.28
C HIS A 93 -3.46 7.64 12.64
N PHE A 94 -3.33 6.71 11.67
CA PHE A 94 -3.67 5.30 11.87
C PHE A 94 -2.96 4.65 13.07
N ALA A 95 -1.65 4.89 13.24
CA ALA A 95 -0.88 4.31 14.34
C ALA A 95 -1.39 4.71 15.74
N VAL A 96 -1.97 5.91 15.86
CA VAL A 96 -2.61 6.39 17.10
C VAL A 96 -4.06 5.89 17.15
N MET A 97 -4.82 6.05 16.05
CA MET A 97 -6.25 5.75 16.02
C MET A 97 -6.58 4.27 16.19
N ARG A 98 -5.65 3.36 15.90
CA ARG A 98 -5.84 1.92 16.18
C ARG A 98 -5.69 1.55 17.66
N ARG A 99 -5.08 2.41 18.48
CA ARG A 99 -4.81 2.11 19.89
C ARG A 99 -6.09 2.17 20.70
N ILE A 100 -6.33 1.14 21.50
CA ILE A 100 -7.44 1.04 22.44
C ILE A 100 -6.94 0.48 23.79
N PRO A 101 -7.60 0.80 24.91
CA PRO A 101 -7.16 0.32 26.23
C PRO A 101 -7.15 -1.21 26.38
N SER A 102 -8.20 -1.89 25.90
CA SER A 102 -8.33 -3.35 25.93
C SER A 102 -9.33 -3.82 24.86
N LEU A 103 -9.44 -5.14 24.64
CA LEU A 103 -10.47 -5.71 23.77
C LEU A 103 -11.90 -5.55 24.33
N ASP A 104 -12.07 -5.12 25.58
CA ASP A 104 -13.40 -4.82 26.15
C ASP A 104 -14.03 -3.59 25.52
N CYS A 105 -13.24 -2.78 24.79
CA CYS A 105 -13.74 -1.67 23.99
C CYS A 105 -14.39 -2.14 22.67
N LEU A 106 -14.45 -3.45 22.40
CA LEU A 106 -15.17 -4.00 21.25
C LEU A 106 -16.60 -4.39 21.64
N TYR A 107 -17.53 -4.05 20.75
CA TYR A 107 -18.95 -4.38 20.86
C TYR A 107 -19.44 -5.05 19.57
N ALA A 108 -20.31 -6.05 19.70
CA ALA A 108 -21.08 -6.60 18.58
C ALA A 108 -22.37 -5.79 18.45
N VAL A 109 -22.48 -4.96 17.41
CA VAL A 109 -23.68 -4.17 17.09
C VAL A 109 -24.37 -4.77 15.88
N ASP A 110 -25.56 -5.34 16.08
CA ASP A 110 -26.28 -6.13 15.07
C ASP A 110 -25.37 -7.17 14.37
N GLY A 111 -24.48 -7.82 15.13
CA GLY A 111 -23.54 -8.83 14.63
C GLY A 111 -22.26 -8.30 13.96
N ARG A 112 -22.04 -6.98 13.91
CA ARG A 112 -20.82 -6.36 13.36
C ARG A 112 -19.94 -5.85 14.50
N ALA A 113 -18.61 -5.94 14.34
CA ALA A 113 -17.72 -5.39 15.35
C ALA A 113 -17.67 -3.86 15.26
N VAL A 114 -17.79 -3.21 16.42
CA VAL A 114 -17.64 -1.76 16.59
C VAL A 114 -16.69 -1.51 17.76
N VAL A 115 -15.72 -0.63 17.59
CA VAL A 115 -14.73 -0.27 18.60
C VAL A 115 -15.03 1.10 19.21
N THR A 116 -14.97 1.20 20.54
CA THR A 116 -15.02 2.45 21.31
C THR A 116 -13.62 2.84 21.79
N ARG A 117 -13.45 4.07 22.31
CA ARG A 117 -12.18 4.55 22.91
C ARG A 117 -10.96 4.43 21.99
N TRP A 118 -11.18 4.48 20.68
CA TRP A 118 -10.10 4.41 19.71
C TRP A 118 -9.34 5.74 19.68
N GLY A 119 -8.02 5.64 19.58
CA GLY A 119 -7.12 6.78 19.64
C GLY A 119 -6.95 7.41 21.02
N THR A 120 -7.44 6.80 22.10
CA THR A 120 -7.30 7.34 23.46
C THR A 120 -6.23 6.64 24.29
N ALA A 121 -5.76 5.46 23.88
CA ALA A 121 -4.74 4.72 24.61
C ALA A 121 -3.33 5.22 24.25
N GLU A 122 -2.49 5.44 25.27
CA GLU A 122 -1.11 5.92 25.07
C GLU A 122 -0.22 4.85 24.42
N ALA A 123 -0.20 3.64 24.99
CA ALA A 123 0.70 2.56 24.56
C ALA A 123 -0.02 1.25 24.18
N ALA A 124 -1.17 0.96 24.80
CA ALA A 124 -1.89 -0.30 24.54
C ALA A 124 -2.42 -0.37 23.10
N ASP A 125 -2.14 -1.48 22.42
CA ASP A 125 -2.48 -1.68 21.02
C ASP A 125 -2.93 -3.11 20.70
N PRO A 126 -3.99 -3.60 21.37
CA PRO A 126 -4.47 -4.96 21.17
C PRO A 126 -5.05 -5.17 19.76
N LEU A 127 -5.54 -4.12 19.08
CA LEU A 127 -5.97 -4.20 17.70
C LEU A 127 -4.80 -4.36 16.74
N GLY A 128 -3.67 -3.71 17.01
CA GLY A 128 -2.45 -3.89 16.24
C GLY A 128 -1.93 -5.33 16.26
N ALA A 129 -2.17 -6.08 17.35
CA ALA A 129 -1.81 -7.50 17.43
C ALA A 129 -2.70 -8.43 16.57
N LEU A 130 -3.85 -7.94 16.09
CA LEU A 130 -4.75 -8.67 15.18
C LEU A 130 -4.44 -8.41 13.71
N ASP A 131 -3.50 -7.50 13.42
CA ASP A 131 -3.07 -7.18 12.07
C ASP A 131 -2.41 -8.41 11.42
N ASP A 132 -2.69 -8.63 10.14
CA ASP A 132 -2.14 -9.78 9.40
C ASP A 132 -0.66 -9.65 9.06
N GLY A 133 -0.05 -8.48 9.29
CA GLY A 133 1.33 -8.15 8.97
C GLY A 133 1.63 -8.15 7.47
N ARG A 134 0.63 -8.34 6.60
CA ARG A 134 0.84 -8.52 5.16
C ARG A 134 0.99 -7.15 4.50
N PRO A 135 2.15 -6.84 3.90
CA PRO A 135 2.35 -5.51 3.31
C PRO A 135 1.31 -5.22 2.22
N PHE A 136 1.01 -3.94 2.02
CA PHE A 136 0.14 -3.50 0.92
C PHE A 136 0.61 -4.04 -0.44
N VAL A 137 -0.31 -4.70 -1.15
CA VAL A 137 -0.13 -5.13 -2.54
C VAL A 137 -0.96 -4.18 -3.41
N ILE A 138 -0.32 -3.45 -4.32
CA ILE A 138 -1.04 -2.63 -5.30
C ILE A 138 -1.85 -3.57 -6.20
N ARG A 139 -3.14 -3.76 -5.89
CA ARG A 139 -4.10 -4.19 -6.89
C ARG A 139 -4.28 -3.02 -7.85
N GLN A 140 -3.61 -3.08 -9.00
CA GLN A 140 -3.94 -2.20 -10.12
C GLN A 140 -5.40 -2.45 -10.50
N GLY A 141 -6.30 -1.63 -9.98
CA GLY A 141 -7.68 -1.58 -10.44
C GLY A 141 -7.67 -1.01 -11.84
N PHE A 142 -8.08 -1.83 -12.82
CA PHE A 142 -8.43 -1.30 -14.13
C PHE A 142 -9.45 -0.17 -13.95
N PRO A 143 -9.34 0.94 -14.71
CA PRO A 143 -10.28 2.04 -14.60
C PRO A 143 -11.71 1.53 -14.82
N LYS A 144 -12.64 1.90 -13.93
CA LYS A 144 -14.07 1.63 -14.11
C LYS A 144 -14.54 2.39 -15.35
N LEU A 145 -14.61 1.72 -16.50
CA LEU A 145 -15.16 2.29 -17.72
C LEU A 145 -16.67 2.58 -17.50
N PRO A 146 -17.17 3.75 -17.93
CA PRO A 146 -18.57 4.10 -17.76
C PRO A 146 -19.49 3.13 -18.54
N PRO A 147 -20.69 2.81 -18.02
CA PRO A 147 -21.58 1.78 -18.56
C PRO A 147 -22.04 2.03 -20.00
N ARG A 148 -21.92 3.27 -20.50
CA ARG A 148 -22.24 3.63 -21.90
C ARG A 148 -21.23 3.13 -22.93
N LEU A 149 -20.02 2.74 -22.51
CA LEU A 149 -19.01 2.11 -23.39
C LEU A 149 -19.15 0.58 -23.47
N LEU A 150 -19.92 -0.04 -22.56
CA LEU A 150 -20.22 -1.48 -22.59
C LEU A 150 -21.31 -1.83 -23.63
N SER A 151 -22.27 -0.92 -23.86
CA SER A 151 -23.35 -1.14 -24.81
C SER A 151 -22.91 -1.01 -26.28
N SER A 152 -21.96 -0.12 -26.59
CA SER A 152 -21.37 -0.02 -27.93
C SER A 152 -20.42 -1.19 -28.24
N ALA A 153 -19.75 -1.76 -27.22
CA ALA A 153 -18.92 -2.95 -27.38
C ALA A 153 -19.76 -4.21 -27.71
N LEU A 154 -20.96 -4.34 -27.15
CA LEU A 154 -21.85 -5.50 -27.43
C LEU A 154 -22.55 -5.42 -28.80
N ALA A 155 -22.83 -4.22 -29.32
CA ALA A 155 -23.38 -4.07 -30.66
C ALA A 155 -22.32 -4.28 -31.76
N GLY A 156 -21.08 -3.85 -31.51
CA GLY A 156 -19.94 -4.08 -32.40
C GLY A 156 -19.52 -5.55 -32.49
N THR A 157 -19.61 -6.31 -31.39
CA THR A 157 -19.28 -7.74 -31.39
C THR A 157 -20.26 -8.56 -32.23
N ALA A 158 -21.57 -8.28 -32.19
CA ALA A 158 -22.55 -9.02 -33.00
C ALA A 158 -22.33 -8.87 -34.51
N PHE A 159 -21.99 -7.66 -34.98
CA PHE A 159 -21.66 -7.41 -36.39
C PHE A 159 -20.28 -7.97 -36.77
N GLY A 160 -19.31 -7.91 -35.85
CA GLY A 160 -17.98 -8.48 -36.02
C GLY A 160 -17.97 -10.01 -36.12
N PHE A 161 -18.79 -10.71 -35.32
CA PHE A 161 -18.88 -12.18 -35.36
C PHE A 161 -19.46 -12.70 -36.69
N LEU A 162 -20.39 -11.96 -37.31
CA LEU A 162 -21.01 -12.35 -38.57
C LEU A 162 -20.05 -12.21 -39.76
N ILE A 163 -19.20 -11.18 -39.75
CA ILE A 163 -18.15 -10.97 -40.76
C ILE A 163 -16.97 -11.93 -40.52
N ALA A 164 -16.58 -12.16 -39.26
CA ALA A 164 -15.53 -13.11 -38.90
C ALA A 164 -15.89 -14.56 -39.28
N ALA A 165 -17.15 -14.99 -39.08
CA ALA A 165 -17.61 -16.32 -39.48
C ALA A 165 -17.55 -16.55 -41.00
N LEU A 166 -17.73 -15.49 -41.80
CA LEU A 166 -17.59 -15.55 -43.25
C LEU A 166 -16.10 -15.64 -43.68
N MET A 167 -15.21 -14.91 -43.01
CA MET A 167 -13.76 -14.91 -43.27
C MET A 167 -13.06 -16.20 -42.77
N LEU A 168 -13.51 -16.80 -41.67
CA LEU A 168 -12.97 -18.03 -41.08
C LEU A 168 -13.13 -19.27 -41.96
N ARG A 169 -14.01 -19.25 -42.96
CA ARG A 169 -14.14 -20.34 -43.96
C ARG A 169 -13.10 -20.27 -45.08
N ALA A 170 -12.38 -19.16 -45.23
CA ALA A 170 -11.53 -18.89 -46.39
C ALA A 170 -10.02 -18.83 -46.06
N MET A 171 -9.60 -19.02 -44.80
CA MET A 171 -8.18 -18.88 -44.42
C MET A 171 -7.61 -20.14 -43.76
N PRO A 172 -6.36 -20.54 -44.10
CA PRO A 172 -5.66 -21.62 -43.43
C PRO A 172 -5.32 -21.24 -41.98
N LEU A 173 -5.50 -22.20 -41.08
CA LEU A 173 -5.26 -22.08 -39.64
C LEU A 173 -3.81 -21.65 -39.34
N THR A 174 -3.62 -20.39 -38.97
CA THR A 174 -2.49 -19.97 -38.13
C THR A 174 -3.01 -19.75 -36.70
N PRO A 175 -2.31 -20.25 -35.67
CA PRO A 175 -2.78 -20.15 -34.30
C PRO A 175 -2.71 -18.69 -33.85
N ALA A 176 -3.87 -18.15 -33.47
CA ALA A 176 -4.07 -16.79 -33.02
C ALA A 176 -3.46 -16.54 -31.62
N CYS A 177 -3.09 -15.28 -31.42
CA CYS A 177 -2.48 -14.66 -30.26
C CYS A 177 -2.99 -15.15 -28.89
N ALA A 178 -2.05 -15.49 -28.03
CA ALA A 178 -2.25 -15.71 -26.62
C ALA A 178 -2.61 -14.40 -25.90
N VAL A 179 -3.59 -14.49 -25.00
CA VAL A 179 -3.86 -13.49 -23.97
C VAL A 179 -2.59 -13.32 -23.14
N ALA A 180 -2.02 -12.11 -23.09
CA ALA A 180 -0.88 -11.80 -22.24
C ALA A 180 -1.29 -11.89 -20.77
N VAL A 181 -1.12 -13.08 -20.19
CA VAL A 181 -1.09 -13.29 -18.74
C VAL A 181 0.07 -12.48 -18.21
N ARG A 182 -0.19 -11.63 -17.19
CA ARG A 182 0.88 -10.92 -16.47
C ARG A 182 1.91 -11.96 -16.03
N PRO A 183 3.20 -11.79 -16.36
CA PRO A 183 4.23 -12.74 -15.97
C PRO A 183 4.20 -12.97 -14.46
N ALA A 184 4.26 -14.25 -14.05
CA ALA A 184 4.46 -14.59 -12.66
C ALA A 184 5.77 -13.92 -12.18
N ALA A 185 5.73 -13.26 -11.03
CA ALA A 185 6.93 -12.68 -10.43
C ALA A 185 8.00 -13.77 -10.24
N VAL A 186 9.24 -13.48 -10.65
CA VAL A 186 10.37 -14.42 -10.48
C VAL A 186 10.79 -14.43 -9.01
N ASP A 187 11.14 -15.62 -8.52
CA ASP A 187 11.61 -15.87 -7.16
C ASP A 187 12.88 -15.06 -6.82
N LEU A 188 12.99 -14.64 -5.55
CA LEU A 188 14.15 -14.07 -4.87
C LEU A 188 14.72 -15.15 -3.93
N PRO A 189 15.60 -16.04 -4.43
CA PRO A 189 15.94 -17.28 -3.75
C PRO A 189 16.66 -17.01 -2.44
N ARG A 190 16.21 -17.68 -1.37
CA ARG A 190 16.79 -17.51 -0.02
C ARG A 190 18.25 -17.92 0.02
N GLU A 191 18.59 -19.03 -0.64
CA GLU A 191 19.94 -19.59 -0.66
C GLU A 191 20.93 -18.62 -1.31
N LYS A 192 20.56 -18.06 -2.47
CA LYS A 192 21.40 -17.08 -3.17
C LYS A 192 21.58 -15.79 -2.37
N TRP A 193 20.55 -15.35 -1.65
CA TRP A 193 20.69 -14.20 -0.74
C TRP A 193 21.67 -14.50 0.40
N ARG A 194 21.56 -15.68 1.03
CA ARG A 194 22.45 -16.07 2.14
C ARG A 194 23.89 -16.30 1.70
N SER A 195 24.11 -16.75 0.47
CA SER A 195 25.45 -16.92 -0.10
C SER A 195 25.99 -15.65 -0.76
N HIS A 196 25.28 -14.52 -0.64
CA HIS A 196 25.62 -13.23 -1.25
C HIS A 196 25.83 -13.31 -2.78
N ASP A 197 25.10 -14.21 -3.46
CA ASP A 197 25.16 -14.38 -4.91
C ASP A 197 24.33 -13.28 -5.61
N LEU A 198 25.03 -12.24 -6.10
CA LEU A 198 24.43 -11.10 -6.79
C LEU A 198 23.73 -11.46 -8.11
N SER A 199 24.06 -12.58 -8.76
CA SER A 199 23.40 -13.00 -10.00
C SER A 199 21.89 -13.19 -9.81
N MET A 200 21.45 -13.40 -8.56
CA MET A 200 20.03 -13.43 -8.22
C MET A 200 19.32 -12.11 -8.51
N LEU A 201 20.01 -11.00 -8.77
CA LEU A 201 19.42 -9.68 -9.05
C LEU A 201 19.13 -9.46 -10.54
N LYS A 202 19.67 -10.28 -11.44
CA LYS A 202 19.50 -10.18 -12.90
C LYS A 202 18.08 -9.77 -13.32
N GLY A 203 17.98 -8.77 -14.19
CA GLY A 203 16.70 -8.28 -14.73
C GLY A 203 16.14 -7.07 -14.00
N CYS A 204 14.88 -6.73 -14.29
CA CYS A 204 14.27 -5.48 -13.85
C CYS A 204 13.40 -5.66 -12.59
N TRP A 205 13.69 -4.84 -11.59
CA TRP A 205 13.02 -4.75 -10.30
C TRP A 205 12.24 -3.45 -10.22
N HIS A 206 10.95 -3.56 -10.01
CA HIS A 206 10.06 -2.42 -9.92
C HIS A 206 9.78 -2.09 -8.46
N ARG A 207 9.81 -0.81 -8.12
CA ARG A 207 9.32 -0.36 -6.83
C ARG A 207 7.80 -0.50 -6.80
N ILE A 208 7.29 -1.28 -5.86
CA ILE A 208 5.86 -1.56 -5.70
C ILE A 208 5.21 -0.78 -4.56
N SER A 209 5.99 -0.14 -3.68
CA SER A 209 5.44 0.85 -2.74
C SER A 209 5.28 2.22 -3.42
N ASN A 210 4.53 3.13 -2.83
CA ASN A 210 4.37 4.51 -3.33
C ASN A 210 5.46 5.44 -2.78
N MET A 211 5.78 6.52 -3.50
CA MET A 211 6.82 7.49 -3.11
C MET A 211 6.55 8.87 -3.68
N LYS A 212 7.03 9.87 -2.95
CA LYS A 212 7.27 11.22 -3.46
C LYS A 212 8.74 11.54 -3.26
N THR A 213 9.35 12.19 -4.24
CA THR A 213 10.63 12.87 -4.03
C THR A 213 10.36 14.27 -3.53
N GLN A 214 11.33 14.86 -2.84
CA GLN A 214 11.28 16.23 -2.38
C GLN A 214 12.45 16.99 -2.99
N ASP A 215 12.16 18.10 -3.63
CA ASP A 215 13.17 19.03 -4.09
C ASP A 215 13.85 19.67 -2.88
N ILE A 216 15.18 19.59 -2.81
CA ILE A 216 15.95 20.00 -1.63
C ILE A 216 16.04 21.52 -1.45
N VAL A 217 15.80 22.30 -2.52
CA VAL A 217 15.87 23.76 -2.51
C VAL A 217 14.50 24.37 -2.20
N THR A 218 13.47 23.91 -2.91
CA THR A 218 12.11 24.46 -2.87
C THR A 218 11.19 23.72 -1.91
N GLY A 219 11.55 22.50 -1.49
CA GLY A 219 10.70 21.62 -0.69
C GLY A 219 9.52 21.01 -1.45
N ALA A 220 9.39 21.29 -2.75
CA ALA A 220 8.29 20.78 -3.57
C ALA A 220 8.31 19.24 -3.63
N LYS A 221 7.14 18.62 -3.41
CA LYS A 221 7.00 17.16 -3.43
C LYS A 221 6.44 16.68 -4.75
N THR A 222 7.13 15.75 -5.41
CA THR A 222 6.73 15.20 -6.70
C THR A 222 6.46 13.70 -6.57
N PRO A 223 5.24 13.23 -6.85
CA PRO A 223 4.94 11.79 -6.89
C PRO A 223 5.74 11.06 -7.96
N VAL A 224 6.26 9.90 -7.59
CA VAL A 224 6.91 8.96 -8.51
C VAL A 224 5.83 8.03 -9.06
N ARG A 225 5.69 8.00 -10.38
CA ARG A 225 4.78 7.09 -11.09
C ARG A 225 5.36 5.69 -11.17
N GLU A 226 6.65 5.60 -11.45
CA GLU A 226 7.33 4.33 -11.69
C GLU A 226 8.82 4.47 -11.38
N TRP A 227 9.40 3.45 -10.76
CA TRP A 227 10.83 3.37 -10.51
C TRP A 227 11.30 1.94 -10.69
N THR A 228 12.36 1.76 -11.47
CA THR A 228 12.90 0.46 -11.81
C THR A 228 14.42 0.43 -11.65
N PHE A 229 14.94 -0.68 -11.12
CA PHE A 229 16.35 -1.05 -11.17
C PHE A 229 16.51 -2.25 -12.09
N CYS A 230 17.21 -2.10 -13.20
CA CYS A 230 17.51 -3.18 -14.12
C CYS A 230 18.98 -3.56 -14.00
N PHE A 231 19.24 -4.76 -13.48
CA PHE A 231 20.59 -5.27 -13.26
C PHE A 231 21.06 -6.13 -14.43
N ALA A 232 22.36 -6.07 -14.69
CA ALA A 232 23.06 -6.97 -15.60
C ALA A 232 23.02 -8.42 -15.11
N ASP A 233 23.51 -9.34 -15.93
CA ASP A 233 23.43 -10.79 -15.66
C ASP A 233 24.19 -11.22 -14.40
N ASP A 234 25.28 -10.53 -14.06
CA ASP A 234 26.06 -10.74 -12.83
C ASP A 234 25.44 -10.07 -11.60
N GLY A 235 24.44 -9.20 -11.79
CA GLY A 235 23.81 -8.40 -10.75
C GLY A 235 24.67 -7.27 -10.16
N MET A 236 25.95 -7.15 -10.55
CA MET A 236 26.91 -6.20 -9.97
C MET A 236 26.67 -4.76 -10.42
N THR A 237 26.18 -4.61 -11.64
CA THR A 237 25.92 -3.31 -12.27
C THR A 237 24.53 -3.27 -12.85
N GLY A 238 24.03 -2.06 -13.12
CA GLY A 238 22.74 -1.89 -13.75
C GLY A 238 22.40 -0.43 -14.01
N GLN A 239 21.13 -0.19 -14.30
CA GLN A 239 20.57 1.15 -14.44
C GLN A 239 19.31 1.32 -13.62
N GLN A 240 19.17 2.51 -13.04
CA GLN A 240 17.92 3.00 -12.51
C GLN A 240 17.17 3.82 -13.56
N SER A 241 15.85 3.68 -13.58
CA SER A 241 14.94 4.52 -14.35
C SER A 241 13.82 5.02 -13.45
N LEU A 242 13.68 6.33 -13.36
CA LEU A 242 12.69 7.00 -12.52
C LEU A 242 11.75 7.83 -13.40
N TYR A 243 10.45 7.63 -13.22
CA TYR A 243 9.41 8.39 -13.92
C TYR A 243 8.45 9.02 -12.92
N TYR A 244 8.26 10.33 -13.06
CA TYR A 244 7.39 11.13 -12.21
C TYR A 244 6.00 11.31 -12.82
N SER A 245 5.00 11.54 -11.96
CA SER A 245 3.62 11.78 -12.42
C SER A 245 3.44 13.09 -13.18
N ASN A 246 4.34 14.06 -12.99
CA ASN A 246 4.38 15.32 -13.75
C ASN A 246 5.06 15.18 -15.13
N GLY A 247 5.35 13.95 -15.57
CA GLY A 247 6.03 13.64 -16.81
C GLY A 247 7.57 13.78 -16.75
N GLY A 248 8.13 14.09 -15.57
CA GLY A 248 9.57 14.05 -15.33
C GLY A 248 10.12 12.64 -15.52
N ALA A 249 11.36 12.52 -15.98
CA ALA A 249 12.03 11.24 -16.08
C ALA A 249 13.54 11.39 -15.99
N CYS A 250 14.20 10.47 -15.31
CA CYS A 250 15.66 10.40 -15.31
C CYS A 250 16.14 8.94 -15.37
N ARG A 251 17.38 8.77 -15.85
CA ARG A 251 18.13 7.50 -15.75
C ARG A 251 19.51 7.74 -15.16
N GLY A 252 20.04 6.74 -14.49
CA GLY A 252 21.38 6.77 -13.90
C GLY A 252 21.91 5.36 -13.68
N ASP A 253 23.21 5.24 -13.53
CA ASP A 253 23.86 3.95 -13.30
C ASP A 253 23.77 3.54 -11.83
N ILE A 254 23.74 2.24 -11.59
CA ILE A 254 23.76 1.64 -10.26
C ILE A 254 24.84 0.57 -10.16
N ALA A 255 25.42 0.43 -8.97
CA ALA A 255 26.34 -0.63 -8.61
C ALA A 255 25.86 -1.33 -7.34
N THR A 256 26.10 -2.63 -7.23
CA THR A 256 25.67 -3.43 -6.09
C THR A 256 26.83 -4.12 -5.40
N ARG A 257 26.67 -4.36 -4.11
CA ARG A 257 27.57 -5.18 -3.30
C ARG A 257 26.84 -5.64 -2.05
N PHE A 258 27.38 -6.65 -1.37
CA PHE A 258 26.98 -6.94 0.00
C PHE A 258 27.86 -6.18 1.00
N ASP A 259 27.27 -5.82 2.14
CA ASP A 259 27.89 -5.22 3.31
C ASP A 259 27.42 -6.01 4.55
N GLY A 260 28.16 -7.05 4.89
CA GLY A 260 27.61 -8.13 5.73
C GLY A 260 26.41 -8.77 5.02
N ASP A 261 25.29 -8.95 5.72
CA ASP A 261 24.05 -9.54 5.17
C ASP A 261 23.12 -8.51 4.50
N ILE A 262 23.56 -7.26 4.37
CA ILE A 262 22.78 -6.18 3.76
C ILE A 262 23.23 -6.00 2.31
N LEU A 263 22.28 -6.09 1.38
CA LEU A 263 22.53 -5.74 -0.01
C LEU A 263 22.59 -4.21 -0.13
N VAL A 264 23.69 -3.68 -0.61
CA VAL A 264 23.89 -2.25 -0.84
C VAL A 264 23.81 -1.95 -2.33
N ILE A 265 22.92 -1.04 -2.70
CA ILE A 265 22.80 -0.51 -4.07
C ILE A 265 23.24 0.95 -4.03
N SER A 266 24.34 1.27 -4.68
CA SER A 266 24.82 2.64 -4.87
C SER A 266 24.27 3.16 -6.19
N ALA A 267 23.46 4.21 -6.15
CA ALA A 267 22.86 4.80 -7.33
C ALA A 267 23.41 6.21 -7.56
N GLU A 268 24.01 6.41 -8.73
CA GLU A 268 24.60 7.68 -9.13
C GLU A 268 23.53 8.72 -9.47
N ARG A 269 23.96 9.99 -9.59
CA ARG A 269 23.06 11.09 -9.96
C ARG A 269 22.33 10.79 -11.26
N CYS A 270 21.04 11.08 -11.27
CA CYS A 270 20.12 10.75 -12.36
C CYS A 270 19.50 12.06 -12.85
N ILE A 271 19.77 12.44 -14.11
CA ILE A 271 19.45 13.77 -14.63
C ILE A 271 18.22 13.72 -15.52
N ASP A 272 17.20 14.53 -15.22
CA ASP A 272 16.10 14.86 -16.12
C ASP A 272 16.56 16.03 -17.00
N LYS A 273 17.03 15.71 -18.21
CA LYS A 273 17.53 16.71 -19.17
C LYS A 273 16.46 17.70 -19.62
N ALA A 274 15.18 17.30 -19.65
CA ALA A 274 14.10 18.14 -20.14
C ALA A 274 13.69 19.20 -19.11
N ARG A 275 13.81 18.89 -17.82
CA ARG A 275 13.44 19.79 -16.72
C ARG A 275 14.63 20.34 -15.94
N HIS A 276 15.84 20.03 -16.37
CA HIS A 276 17.10 20.42 -15.72
C HIS A 276 17.14 20.07 -14.22
N SER A 277 16.48 18.99 -13.81
CA SER A 277 16.47 18.52 -12.43
C SER A 277 17.35 17.28 -12.28
N THR A 278 17.95 17.14 -11.10
CA THR A 278 18.86 16.03 -10.80
C THR A 278 18.34 15.31 -9.57
N PHE A 279 18.06 14.02 -9.72
CA PHE A 279 17.91 13.14 -8.58
C PHE A 279 19.30 12.83 -8.03
N VAL A 280 19.48 13.15 -6.75
CA VAL A 280 20.77 13.10 -6.06
C VAL A 280 21.29 11.67 -5.90
N ARG A 281 22.61 11.54 -5.71
CA ARG A 281 23.23 10.25 -5.43
C ARG A 281 22.62 9.63 -4.17
N THR A 282 22.27 8.35 -4.23
CA THR A 282 21.52 7.67 -3.16
C THR A 282 22.09 6.28 -2.92
N ILE A 283 22.27 5.91 -1.66
CA ILE A 283 22.64 4.55 -1.24
C ILE A 283 21.40 3.86 -0.68
N TYR A 284 21.05 2.70 -1.23
CA TYR A 284 19.99 1.83 -0.71
C TYR A 284 20.59 0.67 0.06
N ARG A 285 20.03 0.38 1.24
CA ARG A 285 20.42 -0.75 2.09
C ARG A 285 19.27 -1.74 2.17
N CYS A 286 19.28 -2.73 1.30
CA CYS A 286 18.18 -3.65 1.09
C CYS A 286 18.25 -4.90 1.98
N THR A 287 17.09 -5.32 2.48
CA THR A 287 16.85 -6.60 3.13
C THR A 287 15.81 -7.40 2.37
N ARG A 288 15.99 -8.72 2.34
CA ARG A 288 14.99 -9.63 1.79
C ARG A 288 13.81 -9.74 2.74
N ASP A 289 12.61 -9.55 2.21
CA ASP A 289 11.37 -9.72 2.98
C ASP A 289 10.85 -11.15 2.84
N ASP A 290 10.76 -11.62 1.59
CA ASP A 290 10.26 -12.94 1.23
C ASP A 290 10.84 -13.42 -0.11
N ASP A 291 10.25 -14.48 -0.66
CA ASP A 291 10.62 -15.14 -1.91
C ASP A 291 10.37 -14.26 -3.16
N GLN A 292 9.89 -13.03 -3.03
CA GLN A 292 9.63 -12.16 -4.19
C GLN A 292 10.05 -10.72 -3.97
N ARG A 293 10.27 -10.30 -2.72
CA ARG A 293 10.36 -8.89 -2.35
C ARG A 293 11.58 -8.57 -1.49
N ALA A 294 12.07 -7.36 -1.68
CA ALA A 294 13.08 -6.75 -0.84
C ALA A 294 12.67 -5.32 -0.45
N THR A 295 12.92 -4.97 0.81
CA THR A 295 12.74 -3.62 1.35
C THR A 295 14.08 -2.90 1.37
N CYS A 296 14.12 -1.70 0.79
CA CYS A 296 15.30 -0.90 0.50
C CYS A 296 15.11 0.55 1.00
N PRO A 297 15.44 0.85 2.27
CA PRO A 297 15.68 2.21 2.74
C PRO A 297 16.79 2.90 1.93
N GLY A 298 16.49 4.08 1.38
CA GLY A 298 17.44 4.90 0.62
C GLY A 298 17.87 6.16 1.37
N TYR A 299 19.18 6.44 1.36
CA TYR A 299 19.79 7.62 1.99
C TYR A 299 20.53 8.42 0.92
N ALA A 300 20.30 9.73 0.86
CA ALA A 300 21.06 10.59 -0.02
C ALA A 300 22.53 10.62 0.41
N ASP A 301 23.43 10.33 -0.52
CA ASP A 301 24.89 10.36 -0.36
C ASP A 301 25.47 11.39 -1.33
N ASP A 302 25.05 12.64 -1.13
CA ASP A 302 25.33 13.77 -2.00
C ASP A 302 25.72 14.99 -1.16
N PRO A 303 26.87 15.65 -1.43
CA PRO A 303 27.34 16.80 -0.66
C PRO A 303 26.31 17.95 -0.55
N GLY A 304 25.37 18.04 -1.50
CA GLY A 304 24.34 19.07 -1.50
C GLY A 304 23.15 18.81 -0.56
N VAL A 305 23.09 17.66 0.12
CA VAL A 305 21.94 17.27 0.94
C VAL A 305 22.23 17.45 2.44
N PRO A 306 21.42 18.23 3.18
CA PRO A 306 21.56 18.38 4.62
C PRO A 306 21.35 17.05 5.36
N SER A 307 22.28 16.72 6.27
CA SER A 307 22.19 15.54 7.14
C SER A 307 21.50 15.90 8.47
N PRO A 308 20.60 15.05 9.03
CA PRO A 308 20.11 13.78 8.49
C PRO A 308 18.73 13.91 7.83
N SER A 309 18.62 13.54 6.54
CA SER A 309 17.32 13.32 5.90
C SER A 309 16.85 11.87 6.19
N PRO A 310 15.65 11.65 6.74
CA PRO A 310 15.15 10.30 7.02
C PRO A 310 15.01 9.49 5.72
N PRO A 311 15.37 8.19 5.74
CA PRO A 311 15.39 7.40 4.52
C PRO A 311 13.99 7.18 3.96
N GLY A 312 13.87 7.31 2.64
CA GLY A 312 12.70 6.83 1.93
C GLY A 312 12.73 5.30 1.88
N VAL A 313 11.74 4.64 2.48
CA VAL A 313 11.64 3.17 2.42
C VAL A 313 10.94 2.75 1.13
N GLY A 314 11.59 1.92 0.32
CA GLY A 314 11.03 1.37 -0.93
C GLY A 314 10.93 -0.15 -0.88
N VAL A 315 9.82 -0.73 -1.35
CA VAL A 315 9.69 -2.19 -1.54
C VAL A 315 9.81 -2.47 -3.02
N PHE A 316 10.65 -3.43 -3.40
CA PHE A 316 10.93 -3.79 -4.79
C PHE A 316 10.58 -5.25 -5.08
N GLN A 317 10.10 -5.51 -6.29
CA GLN A 317 9.76 -6.84 -6.80
C GLN A 317 10.20 -6.97 -8.26
N ARG A 318 10.73 -8.13 -8.65
CA ARG A 318 11.14 -8.38 -10.04
C ARG A 318 9.91 -8.54 -10.94
N ALA A 319 9.93 -7.89 -12.11
CA ALA A 319 8.99 -8.22 -13.17
C ALA A 319 9.27 -9.66 -13.66
N GLY A 320 8.21 -10.45 -13.83
CA GLY A 320 8.32 -11.70 -14.56
C GLY A 320 8.62 -11.46 -16.05
N PRO A 321 9.18 -12.47 -16.75
CA PRO A 321 9.40 -12.43 -18.20
C PRO A 321 8.10 -12.40 -19.01
#